data_AF-A0A6P3ADD5-F1
#
_entry.id   AF-A0A6P3ADD5-F1
#
_cell.length_a   1.000
_cell.length_b   1.000
_cell.length_c   1.000
_cell.angle_alpha   90.00
_cell.angle_beta   90.00
_cell.angle_gamma   90.00
#
_symmetry.space_group_name_H-M   'P 1'
#
loop_
_entity.id
_entity.type
_entity.pdbx_description
1 polymer ?
#
loop_
_entity_poly.entity_id
_entity_poly.type
_entity_poly.pdbx_seq_one_letter_code
_entity_poly.pdbx_strand_id
1 'polypeptide(L)'
;MSNAENDAIERLLKSLDADSDDCWAMYEEIGRTVVGRLLRTDRDALRTIAGAWIESDEAHAALLDLDIHSPELGVAKARAGRTEAVLRDAVRKAVFKEST
;
A
#
# COMPACT_ATOMS: atom_id res chain seq x y z
N MET A 1 -20.34 23.03 -13.44
CA MET A 1 -19.12 23.16 -12.62
C MET A 1 -18.46 24.47 -12.98
N SER A 2 -18.13 25.26 -11.98
CA SER A 2 -17.42 26.53 -12.12
C SER A 2 -15.93 26.30 -12.35
N ASN A 3 -15.23 27.29 -12.92
CA ASN A 3 -13.78 27.22 -13.10
C ASN A 3 -13.03 26.96 -11.78
N ALA A 4 -13.50 27.56 -10.67
CA ALA A 4 -12.91 27.37 -9.36
C ALA A 4 -13.04 25.93 -8.81
N GLU A 5 -14.15 25.24 -9.12
CA GLU A 5 -14.34 23.83 -8.77
C GLU A 5 -13.39 22.93 -9.57
N ASN A 6 -13.22 23.21 -10.87
CA ASN A 6 -12.27 22.47 -11.71
C ASN A 6 -10.84 22.66 -11.21
N ASP A 7 -10.44 23.89 -10.89
CA ASP A 7 -9.10 24.19 -10.37
C ASP A 7 -8.83 23.52 -9.02
N ALA A 8 -9.86 23.33 -8.18
CA ALA A 8 -9.74 22.60 -6.93
C ALA A 8 -9.53 21.09 -7.17
N ILE A 9 -10.29 20.50 -8.10
CA ILE A 9 -10.14 19.09 -8.48
C ILE A 9 -8.76 18.84 -9.10
N GLU A 10 -8.30 19.69 -10.01
CA GLU A 10 -6.97 19.53 -10.62
C GLU A 10 -5.84 19.60 -9.60
N ARG A 11 -5.95 20.48 -8.60
CA ARG A 11 -4.98 20.52 -7.50
C ARG A 11 -4.99 19.24 -6.69
N LEU A 12 -6.18 18.71 -6.37
CA LEU A 12 -6.30 17.42 -5.69
C LEU A 12 -5.66 16.30 -6.51
N LEU A 13 -5.95 16.20 -7.82
CA LEU A 13 -5.36 15.17 -8.68
C LEU A 13 -3.82 15.25 -8.71
N LYS A 14 -3.25 16.45 -8.70
CA LYS A 14 -1.79 16.63 -8.58
C LYS A 14 -1.26 16.19 -7.22
N SER A 15 -1.97 16.47 -6.12
CA SER A 15 -1.57 15.99 -4.79
C SER A 15 -1.60 14.47 -4.70
N LEU A 16 -2.54 13.82 -5.38
CA LEU A 16 -2.59 12.35 -5.45
C LEU A 16 -1.46 11.76 -6.29
N ASP A 17 -1.16 12.38 -7.43
CA ASP A 17 -0.03 11.97 -8.29
C ASP A 17 1.32 12.11 -7.56
N ALA A 18 1.42 13.10 -6.67
CA ALA A 18 2.58 13.32 -5.81
C ALA A 18 2.60 12.45 -4.54
N ASP A 19 1.63 11.54 -4.35
CA ASP A 19 1.47 10.71 -3.15
C ASP A 19 1.50 11.51 -1.84
N SER A 20 0.78 12.63 -1.82
CA SER A 20 0.79 13.56 -0.68
C SER A 20 0.10 12.97 0.57
N ASP A 21 0.76 13.09 1.72
CA ASP A 21 0.18 12.73 3.04
C ASP A 21 -1.12 13.47 3.35
N ASP A 22 -1.34 14.67 2.79
CA ASP A 22 -2.59 15.42 2.95
C ASP A 22 -3.80 14.68 2.34
N CYS A 23 -3.55 13.73 1.44
CA CYS A 23 -4.57 12.88 0.82
C CYS A 23 -4.90 11.61 1.62
N TRP A 24 -4.28 11.41 2.79
CA TRP A 24 -4.41 10.19 3.60
C TRP A 24 -5.86 9.78 3.85
N ALA A 25 -6.73 10.71 4.24
CA ALA A 25 -8.14 10.41 4.50
C ALA A 25 -8.86 9.83 3.28
N MET A 26 -8.48 10.26 2.06
CA MET A 26 -9.06 9.73 0.84
C MET A 26 -8.50 8.34 0.49
N TYR A 27 -7.20 8.12 0.66
CA TYR A 27 -6.60 6.80 0.50
C TYR A 27 -7.20 5.78 1.46
N GLU A 28 -7.42 6.18 2.71
CA GLU A 28 -8.03 5.33 3.72
C GLU A 28 -9.46 4.93 3.34
N GLU A 29 -10.29 5.88 2.91
CA GLU A 29 -11.68 5.59 2.50
C GLU A 29 -11.76 4.70 1.27
N ILE A 30 -10.89 4.93 0.26
CA ILE A 30 -10.76 4.05 -0.90
C ILE A 30 -10.33 2.65 -0.46
N GLY A 31 -9.33 2.55 0.43
CA GLY A 31 -8.85 1.28 0.99
C GLY A 31 -9.95 0.51 1.72
N ARG A 32 -10.70 1.17 2.60
CA ARG A 32 -11.86 0.60 3.31
C ARG A 32 -12.91 0.07 2.34
N THR A 33 -13.21 0.82 1.29
CA THR A 33 -14.15 0.41 0.24
C THR A 33 -13.67 -0.84 -0.50
N VAL A 34 -12.39 -0.89 -0.88
CA VAL A 34 -11.77 -2.05 -1.54
C VAL A 34 -11.80 -3.28 -0.63
N VAL A 35 -11.39 -3.15 0.63
CA VAL A 35 -11.43 -4.26 1.61
C VAL A 35 -12.86 -4.75 1.79
N GLY A 36 -13.82 -3.85 1.96
CA GLY A 36 -15.24 -4.19 2.09
C GLY A 36 -15.78 -4.94 0.87
N ARG A 37 -15.37 -4.56 -0.34
CA ARG A 37 -15.69 -5.28 -1.58
C ARG A 37 -15.07 -6.69 -1.57
N LEU A 38 -13.77 -6.81 -1.33
CA LEU A 38 -13.06 -8.10 -1.35
C LEU A 38 -13.62 -9.08 -0.30
N LEU A 39 -13.95 -8.60 0.90
CA LEU A 39 -14.61 -9.41 1.94
C LEU A 39 -15.90 -10.11 1.44
N ARG A 40 -16.63 -9.46 0.54
CA ARG A 40 -17.88 -9.95 -0.03
C ARG A 40 -17.69 -10.79 -1.28
N THR A 41 -16.70 -10.48 -2.11
CA THR A 41 -16.60 -11.04 -3.47
C THR A 41 -15.40 -11.95 -3.70
N ASP A 42 -14.32 -11.78 -2.95
CA ASP A 42 -13.05 -12.49 -3.15
C ASP A 42 -12.21 -12.52 -1.86
N ARG A 43 -12.56 -13.45 -0.97
CA ARG A 43 -11.90 -13.59 0.34
C ARG A 43 -10.49 -14.14 0.22
N ASP A 44 -10.19 -14.91 -0.83
CA ASP A 44 -8.88 -15.51 -1.01
C ASP A 44 -7.86 -14.46 -1.48
N ALA A 45 -8.25 -13.54 -2.37
CA ALA A 45 -7.43 -12.36 -2.67
C ALA A 45 -7.12 -11.54 -1.40
N LEU A 46 -8.12 -11.32 -0.54
CA LEU A 46 -7.91 -10.59 0.72
C LEU A 46 -6.98 -11.34 1.68
N ARG A 47 -7.08 -12.67 1.76
CA ARG A 47 -6.14 -13.49 2.56
C ARG A 47 -4.72 -13.38 2.03
N THR A 48 -4.53 -13.39 0.72
CA THR A 48 -3.21 -13.20 0.09
C THR A 48 -2.62 -11.83 0.44
N ILE A 49 -3.43 -10.76 0.36
CA ILE A 49 -3.00 -9.42 0.78
C ILE A 49 -2.63 -9.41 2.26
N ALA A 50 -3.48 -9.99 3.12
CA ALA A 50 -3.23 -10.01 4.56
C ALA A 50 -1.95 -10.80 4.92
N GLY A 51 -1.68 -11.91 4.25
CA GLY A 51 -0.44 -12.67 4.41
C GLY A 51 0.79 -11.84 4.03
N ALA A 52 0.76 -11.21 2.84
CA ALA A 52 1.84 -10.34 2.39
C ALA A 52 2.04 -9.11 3.31
N TRP A 53 0.96 -8.57 3.88
CA TRP A 53 1.02 -7.49 4.86
C TRP A 53 1.78 -7.92 6.12
N ILE A 54 1.39 -9.06 6.71
CA ILE A 54 2.04 -9.58 7.93
C ILE A 54 3.53 -9.83 7.68
N GLU A 55 3.89 -10.47 6.56
CA GLU A 55 5.29 -10.71 6.21
C GLU A 55 6.09 -9.41 6.04
N SER A 56 5.47 -8.38 5.46
CA SER A 56 6.08 -7.06 5.30
C SER A 56 6.25 -6.35 6.64
N ASP A 57 5.23 -6.38 7.50
CA ASP A 57 5.26 -5.78 8.84
C ASP A 57 6.36 -6.42 9.71
N GLU A 58 6.43 -7.75 9.72
CA GLU A 58 7.48 -8.49 10.42
C GLU A 58 8.89 -8.15 9.90
N ALA A 59 9.06 -8.00 8.58
CA ALA A 59 10.34 -7.63 8.00
C ALA A 59 10.76 -6.19 8.36
N HIS A 60 9.81 -5.26 8.46
CA HIS A 60 10.07 -3.88 8.88
C HIS A 60 10.35 -3.79 10.38
N ALA A 61 9.61 -4.53 11.22
CA ALA A 61 9.88 -4.62 12.65
C ALA A 61 11.30 -5.14 12.89
N ALA A 62 11.68 -6.25 12.23
CA ALA A 62 13.04 -6.78 12.33
C ALA A 62 14.11 -5.80 11.83
N LEU A 63 13.82 -4.96 10.83
CA LEU A 63 14.74 -3.92 10.38
C LEU A 63 14.89 -2.79 11.41
N LEU A 64 13.80 -2.39 12.07
CA LEU A 64 13.81 -1.34 13.10
C LEU A 64 14.55 -1.78 14.37
N ASP A 65 14.56 -3.08 14.67
CA ASP A 65 15.28 -3.64 15.81
C ASP A 65 16.80 -3.71 15.61
N LEU A 66 17.30 -3.49 14.38
CA LEU A 66 18.73 -3.55 14.07
C LEU A 66 19.44 -2.22 14.36
N ASP A 67 20.61 -2.34 14.98
CA ASP A 67 21.57 -1.24 15.07
C ASP A 67 22.05 -0.80 13.67
N ILE A 68 22.29 0.49 13.50
CA ILE A 68 22.72 1.10 12.23
C ILE A 68 24.07 0.55 11.76
N HIS A 69 24.93 0.08 12.67
CA HIS A 69 26.23 -0.51 12.37
C HIS A 69 26.17 -2.05 12.28
N SER A 70 24.98 -2.65 12.37
CA SER A 70 24.82 -4.09 12.22
C SER A 70 25.30 -4.56 10.83
N PRO A 71 26.11 -5.63 10.75
CA PRO A 71 26.50 -6.22 9.48
C PRO A 71 25.29 -6.79 8.68
N GLU A 72 24.15 -7.02 9.34
CA GLU A 72 22.94 -7.57 8.74
C GLU A 72 22.01 -6.49 8.15
N LEU A 73 22.29 -5.21 8.40
CA LEU A 73 21.40 -4.10 8.03
C LEU A 73 21.05 -4.11 6.52
N GLY A 74 22.03 -4.39 5.66
CA GLY A 74 21.81 -4.45 4.22
C GLY A 74 20.84 -5.58 3.82
N VAL A 75 20.96 -6.74 4.46
CA VAL A 75 20.08 -7.90 4.21
C VAL A 75 18.67 -7.61 4.70
N ALA A 76 18.52 -7.01 5.89
CA ALA A 76 17.23 -6.63 6.45
C ALA A 76 16.51 -5.57 5.59
N LYS A 77 17.22 -4.53 5.13
CA LYS A 77 16.66 -3.54 4.18
C LYS A 77 16.18 -4.20 2.89
N ALA A 78 16.98 -5.09 2.32
CA ALA A 78 16.62 -5.81 1.11
C ALA A 78 15.40 -6.73 1.34
N ARG A 79 15.28 -7.35 2.53
CA ARG A 79 14.11 -8.16 2.89
C ARG A 79 12.85 -7.30 2.99
N ALA A 80 12.89 -6.21 3.76
CA ALA A 80 11.77 -5.29 3.94
C ALA A 80 11.26 -4.74 2.60
N GLY A 81 12.17 -4.30 1.72
CA GLY A 81 11.79 -3.82 0.38
C GLY A 81 11.20 -4.91 -0.53
N ARG A 82 11.67 -6.16 -0.43
CA ARG A 82 11.09 -7.28 -1.19
C ARG A 82 9.67 -7.62 -0.72
N THR A 83 9.45 -7.73 0.59
CA THR A 83 8.13 -8.04 1.14
C THR A 83 7.13 -6.93 0.86
N GLU A 84 7.57 -5.66 0.89
CA GLU A 84 6.75 -4.52 0.50
C GLU A 84 6.34 -4.59 -0.98
N ALA A 85 7.27 -4.94 -1.87
CA ALA A 85 6.98 -5.11 -3.29
C ALA A 85 5.95 -6.24 -3.53
N VAL A 86 6.05 -7.35 -2.78
CA VAL A 86 5.06 -8.45 -2.84
C VAL A 86 3.69 -7.98 -2.37
N LEU A 87 3.62 -7.23 -1.26
CA LEU A 87 2.37 -6.63 -0.78
C LEU A 87 1.73 -5.72 -1.84
N ARG A 88 2.51 -4.81 -2.44
CA ARG A 88 2.02 -3.90 -3.50
C ARG A 88 1.51 -4.67 -4.71
N ASP A 89 2.21 -5.74 -5.13
CA ASP A 89 1.78 -6.60 -6.24
C ASP A 89 0.48 -7.35 -5.92
N ALA A 90 0.35 -7.91 -4.71
CA ALA A 90 -0.85 -8.58 -4.25
C ALA A 90 -2.07 -7.64 -4.26
N VAL A 91 -1.90 -6.41 -3.76
CA VAL A 91 -2.96 -5.39 -3.80
C VAL A 91 -3.33 -5.04 -5.24
N ARG A 92 -2.35 -4.78 -6.11
CA ARG A 92 -2.57 -4.45 -7.53
C ARG A 92 -3.37 -5.55 -8.23
N LYS A 93 -2.93 -6.81 -8.09
CA LYS A 93 -3.60 -7.97 -8.71
C LYS A 93 -5.04 -8.12 -8.22
N ALA A 94 -5.29 -7.98 -6.92
CA ALA A 94 -6.63 -8.08 -6.35
C ALA A 94 -7.56 -6.95 -6.82
N VAL A 95 -7.06 -5.71 -6.89
CA VAL A 95 -7.85 -4.52 -7.25
C VAL A 95 -8.18 -4.52 -8.74
N PHE A 96 -7.19 -4.75 -9.59
CA PHE A 96 -7.32 -4.66 -11.05
C PHE A 96 -7.65 -6.00 -11.72
N LYS A 97 -7.76 -7.09 -10.95
CA LYS A 97 -8.00 -8.46 -11.45
C LYS A 97 -6.95 -8.90 -12.48
N GLU A 98 -5.70 -8.48 -12.29
CA GLU A 98 -4.60 -8.96 -13.12
C GLU A 98 -4.36 -10.44 -12.80
N SER A 99 -4.21 -11.27 -13.83
CA SER A 99 -3.93 -12.69 -13.64
C SER A 99 -2.61 -12.88 -12.88
N THR A 100 -2.61 -13.81 -11.93
CA THR A 100 -1.46 -14.12 -11.06
C THR A 100 -0.34 -14.82 -11.80
#